data_AF-A0A9P4HRX0-F1
#
_entry.id   AF-A0A9P4HRX0-F1
#
_cell.length_a   1.000
_cell.length_b   1.000
_cell.length_c   1.000
_cell.angle_alpha   90.00
_cell.angle_beta   90.00
_cell.angle_gamma   90.00
#
_symmetry.space_group_name_H-M   'P 1'
#
loop_
_entity.id
_entity.type
_entity.pdbx_description
1 polymer ?
#
loop_
_entity_poly.entity_id
_entity_poly.type
_entity_poly.pdbx_seq_one_letter_code
_entity_poly.pdbx_strand_id
1 'polypeptide(L)'
;PAQSAPHMDTAKLLQVYEKSRRRWRETMMVSQLEGIMREAMEEGSGAESVDKAHVAGLGSLSCGGENGWRSMWQLVMFLDVITEEKKNRTIKMYAQDPAFNDIDEAFLAKLGIETSDIDIPPSATPAASAHLITPSTFFFAPCMPWALLWPQYLHNKDREPALFIGNDV
;
A
#
# COMPACT_ATOMS: atom_id res chain seq x y z
N PRO A 1 -17.21 -2.17 -3.31
CA PRO A 1 -16.64 -3.52 -3.48
C PRO A 1 -16.72 -4.04 -4.93
N ALA A 2 -15.58 -4.52 -5.45
CA ALA A 2 -15.52 -5.19 -6.76
C ALA A 2 -15.98 -6.66 -6.67
N GLN A 3 -16.45 -7.21 -7.80
CA GLN A 3 -16.73 -8.64 -7.90
C GLN A 3 -15.43 -9.43 -8.04
N SER A 4 -15.29 -10.48 -7.24
CA SER A 4 -14.16 -11.42 -7.32
C SER A 4 -14.21 -12.27 -8.58
N ALA A 5 -13.05 -12.69 -9.08
CA ALA A 5 -12.96 -13.66 -10.16
C ALA A 5 -13.59 -15.02 -9.76
N PRO A 6 -14.11 -15.81 -10.72
CA PRO A 6 -14.63 -17.14 -10.44
C PRO A 6 -13.60 -18.02 -9.73
N HIS A 7 -14.03 -18.72 -8.67
CA HIS A 7 -13.20 -19.60 -7.83
C HIS A 7 -12.04 -18.92 -7.10
N MET A 8 -12.02 -17.58 -7.03
CA MET A 8 -11.05 -16.87 -6.21
C MET A 8 -11.47 -16.96 -4.74
N ASP A 9 -10.51 -17.33 -3.89
CA ASP A 9 -10.65 -17.28 -2.44
C ASP A 9 -9.33 -16.81 -1.81
N THR A 10 -9.35 -16.62 -0.49
CA THR A 10 -8.19 -16.15 0.26
C THR A 10 -6.97 -17.09 0.14
N ALA A 11 -7.18 -18.41 0.04
CA ALA A 11 -6.08 -19.36 -0.09
C ALA A 11 -5.44 -19.26 -1.48
N LYS A 12 -6.25 -19.04 -2.51
CA LYS A 12 -5.78 -18.83 -3.88
C LYS A 12 -5.02 -17.51 -4.01
N LEU A 13 -5.52 -16.44 -3.40
CA LEU A 13 -4.80 -15.16 -3.35
C LEU A 13 -3.43 -15.29 -2.70
N LEU A 14 -3.32 -16.06 -1.61
CA LEU A 14 -2.04 -16.31 -0.98
C LEU A 14 -1.07 -17.06 -1.90
N GLN A 15 -1.55 -18.04 -2.67
CA GLN A 15 -0.72 -18.71 -3.68
C GLN A 15 -0.26 -17.76 -4.79
N VAL A 16 -1.15 -16.88 -5.26
CA VAL A 16 -0.83 -15.88 -6.28
C VAL A 16 0.20 -14.89 -5.75
N TYR A 17 0.02 -14.39 -4.53
CA TYR A 17 0.96 -13.52 -3.83
C TYR A 17 2.34 -14.15 -3.70
N GLU A 18 2.43 -15.38 -3.19
CA GLU A 18 3.71 -16.09 -3.02
C GLU A 18 4.41 -16.35 -4.36
N LYS A 19 3.64 -16.60 -5.43
CA LYS A 19 4.19 -16.71 -6.79
C LYS A 19 4.71 -15.35 -7.28
N SER A 20 3.95 -14.28 -7.13
CA SER A 20 4.33 -12.93 -7.55
C SER A 20 5.55 -12.42 -6.76
N ARG A 21 5.60 -12.65 -5.44
CA ARG A 21 6.73 -12.31 -4.58
C ARG A 21 8.03 -12.98 -5.02
N ARG A 22 7.98 -14.29 -5.35
CA ARG A 22 9.15 -15.00 -5.87
C ARG A 22 9.63 -14.42 -7.20
N ARG A 23 8.71 -14.16 -8.13
CA ARG A 23 9.05 -13.55 -9.42
C ARG A 23 9.59 -12.14 -9.28
N TRP A 24 9.05 -11.34 -8.36
CA TRP A 24 9.57 -10.01 -8.04
C TRP A 24 11.04 -10.08 -7.66
N ARG A 25 11.41 -10.97 -6.74
CA ARG A 25 12.79 -11.18 -6.27
C ARG A 25 13.78 -11.60 -7.36
N GLU A 26 13.30 -12.12 -8.49
CA GLU A 26 14.14 -12.46 -9.65
C GLU A 26 14.40 -11.25 -10.57
N THR A 27 13.73 -10.12 -10.35
CA THR A 27 13.89 -8.92 -11.18
C THR A 27 15.05 -8.05 -10.69
N MET A 28 15.70 -7.34 -11.63
CA MET A 28 16.68 -6.30 -11.29
C MET A 28 16.06 -5.09 -10.57
N MET A 29 14.74 -4.93 -10.66
CA MET A 29 14.01 -3.82 -10.07
C MET A 29 14.03 -3.84 -8.55
N VAL A 30 14.14 -5.03 -7.95
CA VAL A 30 14.30 -5.19 -6.49
C VAL A 30 15.53 -4.43 -6.03
N SER A 31 16.69 -4.69 -6.64
CA SER A 31 17.94 -4.05 -6.25
C SER A 31 17.95 -2.55 -6.51
N GLN A 32 17.25 -2.09 -7.56
CA GLN A 32 17.09 -0.66 -7.82
C GLN A 32 16.22 0.01 -6.75
N LEU A 33 15.08 -0.61 -6.41
CA LEU A 33 14.19 -0.11 -5.38
C LEU A 33 14.89 -0.11 -4.01
N GLU A 34 15.59 -1.18 -3.65
CA GLU A 34 16.42 -1.24 -2.44
C GLU A 34 17.49 -0.14 -2.40
N GLY A 35 18.05 0.25 -3.54
CA GLY A 35 18.97 1.39 -3.66
C GLY A 35 18.28 2.72 -3.33
N ILE A 36 17.17 3.02 -4.01
CA ILE A 36 16.38 4.24 -3.81
C ILE A 36 15.91 4.35 -2.36
N MET A 37 15.41 3.25 -1.79
CA MET A 37 14.92 3.22 -0.42
C MET A 37 16.05 3.45 0.59
N ARG A 38 17.24 2.89 0.35
CA ARG A 38 18.40 3.11 1.22
C ARG A 38 18.81 4.58 1.25
N GLU A 39 18.86 5.24 0.09
CA GLU A 39 19.17 6.66 -0.03
C GLU A 39 18.09 7.52 0.66
N ALA A 40 16.82 7.19 0.45
CA ALA A 40 15.69 7.90 1.06
C ALA A 40 15.60 7.70 2.58
N MET A 41 16.24 6.66 3.12
CA MET A 41 16.26 6.33 4.54
C MET A 41 17.60 6.60 5.24
N GLU A 42 18.49 7.37 4.61
CA GLU A 42 19.72 7.81 5.26
C GLU A 42 19.43 8.62 6.54
N GLU A 43 20.35 8.55 7.51
CA GLU A 43 20.23 9.22 8.81
C GLU A 43 20.00 10.74 8.63
N GLY A 44 18.98 11.27 9.31
CA GLY A 44 18.56 12.68 9.17
C GLY A 44 17.55 12.97 8.04
N SER A 45 17.12 11.96 7.27
CA SER A 45 16.04 12.08 6.26
C SER A 45 14.63 12.17 6.87
N GLY A 46 14.46 11.82 8.15
CA GLY A 46 13.17 11.67 8.82
C GLY A 46 12.50 10.31 8.59
N ALA A 47 12.92 9.52 7.60
CA ALA A 47 12.39 8.18 7.34
C ALA A 47 12.82 7.11 8.38
N GLU A 48 13.84 7.42 9.17
CA GLU A 48 14.19 6.67 10.40
C GLU A 48 13.04 6.62 11.41
N SER A 49 12.08 7.56 11.35
CA SER A 49 10.93 7.63 12.26
C SER A 49 9.72 6.81 11.82
N VAL A 50 9.78 6.14 10.66
CA VAL A 50 8.65 5.36 10.13
C VAL A 50 8.20 4.25 11.10
N ASP A 51 6.97 4.36 11.59
CA ASP A 51 6.31 3.38 12.48
C ASP A 51 5.04 2.78 11.85
N LYS A 52 4.56 3.39 10.76
CA LYS A 52 3.38 2.98 10.00
C LYS A 52 3.70 2.96 8.52
N ALA A 53 3.11 2.01 7.81
CA ALA A 53 3.09 1.97 6.36
C ALA A 53 1.64 1.90 5.89
N HIS A 54 1.27 2.77 4.96
CA HIS A 54 -0.08 2.83 4.42
C HIS A 54 -0.02 2.71 2.90
N VAL A 55 -0.68 1.71 2.35
CA VAL A 55 -0.92 1.58 0.91
C VAL A 55 -2.35 1.97 0.55
N ALA A 56 -2.52 2.83 -0.46
CA ALA A 56 -3.84 3.23 -0.93
C ALA A 56 -3.97 3.09 -2.45
N GLY A 57 -5.17 2.74 -2.92
CA GLY A 57 -5.47 2.71 -4.37
C GLY A 57 -4.96 1.46 -5.09
N LEU A 58 -4.89 0.31 -4.43
CA LEU A 58 -4.48 -0.96 -5.04
C LEU A 58 -5.45 -1.45 -6.11
N GLY A 59 -6.74 -1.18 -5.94
CA GLY A 59 -7.83 -1.94 -6.54
C GLY A 59 -8.05 -3.29 -5.83
N SER A 60 -9.05 -4.05 -6.29
CA SER A 60 -9.37 -5.35 -5.71
C SER A 60 -8.32 -6.42 -6.07
N LEU A 61 -7.83 -7.13 -5.06
CA LEU A 61 -6.82 -8.18 -5.20
C LEU A 61 -7.43 -9.47 -5.76
N SER A 62 -8.71 -9.70 -5.50
CA SER A 62 -9.50 -10.84 -5.96
C SER A 62 -10.12 -10.66 -7.34
N CYS A 63 -9.96 -9.50 -7.97
CA CYS A 63 -10.45 -9.32 -9.34
C CYS A 63 -9.57 -10.08 -10.35
N GLY A 64 -10.17 -10.51 -11.47
CA GLY A 64 -9.48 -11.25 -12.51
C GLY A 64 -8.73 -10.35 -13.50
N GLY A 65 -7.90 -10.96 -14.35
CA GLY A 65 -7.26 -10.27 -15.48
C GLY A 65 -6.16 -9.29 -15.06
N GLU A 66 -5.99 -8.23 -15.87
CA GLU A 66 -4.91 -7.25 -15.71
C GLU A 66 -5.03 -6.43 -14.42
N ASN A 67 -6.25 -6.11 -13.98
CA ASN A 67 -6.48 -5.32 -12.78
C ASN A 67 -5.95 -6.04 -11.54
N GLY A 68 -6.33 -7.31 -11.33
CA GLY A 68 -5.88 -8.08 -10.16
C GLY A 68 -4.40 -8.41 -10.24
N TRP A 69 -3.88 -8.64 -11.45
CA TRP A 69 -2.45 -8.78 -11.68
C TRP A 69 -1.71 -7.52 -11.20
N ARG A 70 -2.16 -6.32 -11.60
CA ARG A 70 -1.55 -5.05 -11.22
C ARG A 70 -1.63 -4.81 -9.71
N SER A 71 -2.81 -4.99 -9.10
CA SER A 71 -3.03 -4.85 -7.66
C SER A 71 -2.08 -5.74 -6.87
N MET A 72 -1.89 -6.99 -7.32
CA MET A 72 -0.98 -7.93 -6.67
C MET A 72 0.48 -7.49 -6.76
N TRP A 73 0.94 -7.00 -7.92
CA TRP A 73 2.32 -6.49 -8.05
C TRP A 73 2.58 -5.26 -7.19
N GLN A 74 1.60 -4.36 -7.10
CA GLN A 74 1.70 -3.19 -6.22
C GLN A 74 1.80 -3.60 -4.73
N LEU A 75 0.99 -4.58 -4.30
CA LEU A 75 1.08 -5.12 -2.95
C LEU A 75 2.45 -5.77 -2.67
N VAL A 76 2.98 -6.53 -3.63
CA VAL A 76 4.32 -7.14 -3.52
C VAL A 76 5.39 -6.07 -3.34
N MET A 77 5.39 -5.01 -4.16
CA MET A 77 6.34 -3.90 -4.04
C MET A 77 6.24 -3.20 -2.69
N PHE A 78 5.01 -2.87 -2.25
CA PHE A 78 4.78 -2.26 -0.95
C PHE A 78 5.38 -3.09 0.20
N LEU A 79 5.11 -4.39 0.22
CA LEU A 79 5.63 -5.27 1.26
C LEU A 79 7.14 -5.46 1.18
N ASP A 80 7.70 -5.47 -0.03
CA ASP A 80 9.14 -5.61 -0.23
C ASP A 80 9.91 -4.44 0.38
N VAL A 81 9.44 -3.22 0.11
CA VAL A 81 9.98 -1.98 0.68
C VAL A 81 9.99 -2.01 2.21
N ILE A 82 8.91 -2.48 2.82
CA ILE A 82 8.76 -2.50 4.28
C ILE A 82 9.53 -3.66 4.93
N THR A 83 9.80 -4.75 4.18
CA THR A 83 10.43 -5.95 4.74
C THR A 83 11.85 -5.69 5.21
N GLU A 84 12.61 -4.85 4.49
CA GLU A 84 13.95 -4.47 4.93
C GLU A 84 13.91 -3.67 6.24
N GLU A 85 12.93 -2.78 6.38
CA GLU A 85 12.75 -1.98 7.60
C GLU A 85 12.25 -2.77 8.80
N LYS A 86 11.43 -3.80 8.57
CA LYS A 86 10.93 -4.67 9.63
C LYS A 86 12.01 -5.45 10.36
N LYS A 87 13.22 -5.57 9.79
CA LYS A 87 14.32 -6.33 10.44
C LYS A 87 14.74 -5.70 11.77
N ASN A 88 14.51 -4.39 11.95
CA ASN A 88 14.95 -3.65 13.14
C ASN A 88 13.80 -3.00 13.93
N ARG A 89 12.56 -3.03 13.43
CA ARG A 89 11.40 -2.35 14.04
C ARG A 89 10.06 -2.98 13.69
N THR A 90 9.06 -2.76 14.54
CA THR A 90 7.67 -3.14 14.22
C THR A 90 6.99 -2.01 13.46
N ILE A 91 6.62 -2.26 12.22
CA ILE A 91 5.85 -1.31 11.38
C ILE A 91 4.42 -1.82 11.24
N LYS A 92 3.46 -1.00 11.68
CA LYS A 92 2.03 -1.27 11.46
C LYS A 92 1.67 -1.02 10.00
N MET A 93 0.91 -1.92 9.39
CA MET A 93 0.57 -1.80 7.97
C MET A 93 -0.92 -1.60 7.79
N TYR A 94 -1.28 -0.64 6.95
CA TYR A 94 -2.65 -0.31 6.59
C TYR A 94 -2.83 -0.39 5.07
N ALA A 95 -4.00 -0.84 4.64
CA ALA A 95 -4.42 -0.82 3.24
C ALA A 95 -5.79 -0.17 3.10
N GLN A 96 -5.93 0.64 2.04
CA GLN A 96 -7.17 1.37 1.79
C GLN A 96 -7.53 1.39 0.30
N ASP A 97 -8.69 0.83 -0.04
CA ASP A 97 -9.27 0.94 -1.38
C ASP A 97 -10.79 0.68 -1.36
N PRO A 98 -11.62 1.52 -2.02
CA PRO A 98 -13.07 1.28 -2.08
C PRO A 98 -13.46 0.03 -2.90
N ALA A 99 -12.54 -0.51 -3.70
CA ALA A 99 -12.74 -1.74 -4.46
C ALA A 99 -12.59 -3.01 -3.62
N PHE A 100 -12.04 -2.94 -2.40
CA PHE A 100 -11.91 -4.10 -1.54
C PHE A 100 -13.26 -4.76 -1.25
N ASN A 101 -13.20 -6.07 -1.06
CA ASN A 101 -14.28 -6.93 -0.63
C ASN A 101 -13.77 -7.86 0.48
N ASP A 102 -14.67 -8.66 1.06
CA ASP A 102 -14.36 -9.55 2.18
C ASP A 102 -13.18 -10.51 1.91
N ILE A 103 -12.99 -10.93 0.65
CA ILE A 103 -11.88 -11.81 0.26
C ILE A 103 -10.55 -11.05 0.33
N ASP A 104 -10.54 -9.80 -0.17
CA ASP A 104 -9.38 -8.92 -0.14
C ASP A 104 -8.98 -8.59 1.31
N GLU A 105 -9.95 -8.22 2.14
CA GLU A 105 -9.74 -7.90 3.56
C GLU A 105 -9.22 -9.11 4.35
N ALA A 106 -9.85 -10.27 4.18
CA ALA A 106 -9.41 -11.51 4.82
C ALA A 106 -8.01 -11.94 4.37
N PHE A 107 -7.65 -11.66 3.11
CA PHE A 107 -6.31 -11.91 2.59
C PHE A 107 -5.28 -10.94 3.16
N LEU A 108 -5.57 -9.65 3.19
CA LEU A 108 -4.69 -8.61 3.76
C LEU A 108 -4.45 -8.83 5.25
N ALA A 109 -5.49 -9.23 6.00
CA ALA A 109 -5.37 -9.60 7.41
C ALA A 109 -4.37 -10.75 7.65
N LYS A 110 -4.33 -11.76 6.75
CA LYS A 110 -3.34 -12.85 6.84
C LYS A 110 -1.90 -12.37 6.61
N LEU A 111 -1.70 -11.25 5.94
CA LEU A 111 -0.41 -10.60 5.76
C LEU A 111 -0.07 -9.62 6.91
N GLY A 112 -0.94 -9.49 7.91
CA GLY A 112 -0.81 -8.53 9.00
C GLY A 112 -1.05 -7.09 8.57
N ILE A 113 -1.88 -6.88 7.55
CA ILE A 113 -2.29 -5.56 7.07
C ILE A 113 -3.72 -5.30 7.53
N GLU A 114 -3.93 -4.19 8.23
CA GLU A 114 -5.24 -3.73 8.66
C GLU A 114 -5.91 -2.94 7.53
N THR A 115 -7.13 -3.30 7.16
CA THR A 115 -7.92 -2.50 6.22
C THR A 115 -8.64 -1.41 6.98
N SER A 116 -8.47 -0.16 6.57
CA SER A 116 -9.21 0.96 7.14
C SER A 116 -10.43 1.25 6.29
N ASP A 117 -11.61 1.21 6.91
CA ASP A 117 -12.86 1.57 6.24
C ASP A 117 -12.78 2.99 5.68
N ILE A 118 -13.08 3.09 4.39
CA ILE A 118 -13.37 4.37 3.75
C ILE A 118 -14.85 4.67 3.98
N ASP A 119 -15.22 5.07 5.20
CA ASP A 119 -16.46 5.80 5.37
C ASP A 119 -16.25 7.22 4.82
N ILE A 120 -16.29 7.36 3.49
CA ILE A 120 -16.51 8.66 2.84
C ILE A 120 -18.02 8.82 2.67
N PRO A 121 -18.71 9.57 3.54
CA PRO A 121 -20.04 10.05 3.21
C PRO A 121 -20.00 10.80 1.87
N PRO A 122 -21.00 10.63 0.98
CA PRO A 122 -21.05 11.31 -0.32
C PRO A 122 -21.02 12.86 -0.22
N SER A 123 -21.17 13.44 0.98
CA SER A 123 -21.04 14.87 1.23
C SER A 123 -19.97 15.25 2.28
N ALA A 124 -19.16 14.31 2.77
CA ALA A 124 -18.14 14.63 3.76
C ALA A 124 -16.82 15.00 3.07
N THR A 125 -16.21 16.04 3.61
CA THR A 125 -14.82 16.38 3.37
C THR A 125 -13.91 15.15 3.52
N PRO A 126 -12.80 15.09 2.78
CA PRO A 126 -11.99 13.89 2.53
C PRO A 126 -11.19 13.33 3.74
N ALA A 127 -11.73 13.37 4.96
CA ALA A 127 -10.98 13.28 6.22
C ALA A 127 -11.08 11.94 6.98
N ALA A 128 -11.80 10.92 6.48
CA ALA A 128 -11.95 9.66 7.24
C ALA A 128 -10.61 8.95 7.48
N SER A 129 -9.67 9.03 6.53
CA SER A 129 -8.41 8.29 6.59
C SER A 129 -7.15 9.16 6.59
N ALA A 130 -7.30 10.47 6.41
CA ALA A 130 -6.22 11.46 6.46
C ALA A 130 -5.54 11.55 7.84
N HIS A 131 -6.07 10.89 8.87
CA HIS A 131 -5.43 10.78 10.18
C HIS A 131 -4.38 9.66 10.24
N LEU A 132 -4.39 8.73 9.27
CA LEU A 132 -3.40 7.64 9.20
C LEU A 132 -2.08 8.09 8.59
N ILE A 133 -2.09 9.17 7.79
CA ILE A 133 -0.86 9.78 7.26
C ILE A 133 -0.34 10.77 8.30
N THR A 134 0.82 10.45 8.84
CA THR A 134 1.56 11.26 9.82
C THR A 134 3.01 11.42 9.38
N PRO A 135 3.78 12.35 9.99
CA PRO A 135 5.22 12.45 9.77
C PRO A 135 6.05 11.21 10.11
N SER A 136 5.42 10.13 10.61
CA SER A 136 6.02 8.81 10.86
C SER A 136 5.49 7.73 9.92
N THR A 137 4.82 8.12 8.83
CA THR A 137 4.18 7.20 7.89
C THR A 137 4.97 7.07 6.60
N PHE A 138 5.20 5.83 6.14
CA PHE A 138 5.49 5.53 4.75
C PHE A 138 4.18 5.38 3.98
N PHE A 139 3.97 6.22 2.96
CA PHE A 139 2.76 6.21 2.15
C PHE A 139 3.05 5.72 0.73
N PHE A 140 2.28 4.74 0.26
CA PHE A 140 2.44 4.10 -1.04
C PHE A 140 1.14 4.20 -1.85
N ALA A 141 1.12 5.03 -2.88
CA ALA A 141 -0.03 5.24 -3.75
C ALA A 141 0.40 5.51 -5.21
N PRO A 142 1.20 4.63 -5.84
CA PRO A 142 1.90 4.89 -7.09
C PRO A 142 1.01 5.05 -8.32
N CYS A 143 -0.30 4.81 -8.19
CA CYS A 143 -1.24 4.91 -9.32
C CYS A 143 -2.56 5.58 -8.93
N MET A 144 -2.59 6.29 -7.81
CA MET A 144 -3.78 7.01 -7.39
C MET A 144 -3.90 8.34 -8.16
N PRO A 145 -5.04 8.64 -8.80
CA PRO A 145 -5.23 9.92 -9.50
C PRO A 145 -4.93 11.11 -8.58
N TRP A 146 -4.18 12.10 -9.07
CA TRP A 146 -3.80 13.29 -8.29
C TRP A 146 -5.01 14.01 -7.66
N ALA A 147 -6.11 14.07 -8.41
CA ALA A 147 -7.38 14.65 -7.97
C ALA A 147 -8.00 13.96 -6.74
N LEU A 148 -7.60 12.72 -6.43
CA LEU A 148 -7.97 12.02 -5.19
C LEU A 148 -6.84 12.10 -4.16
N LEU A 149 -5.61 11.86 -4.60
CA LEU A 149 -4.41 11.82 -3.76
C LEU A 149 -4.20 13.11 -2.96
N TRP A 150 -4.23 14.27 -3.64
CA TRP A 150 -3.99 15.56 -3.00
C TRP A 150 -5.03 15.92 -1.94
N PRO A 151 -6.33 16.05 -2.28
CA PRO A 151 -7.32 16.48 -1.29
C PRO A 151 -7.52 15.47 -0.16
N GLN A 152 -7.25 14.17 -0.38
CA GLN A 152 -7.48 13.15 0.64
C GLN A 152 -6.28 12.91 1.57
N TYR A 153 -5.05 12.95 1.05
CA TYR A 153 -3.89 12.50 1.81
C TYR A 153 -2.81 13.57 1.99
N LEU A 154 -2.61 14.46 1.01
CA LEU A 154 -1.41 15.31 0.96
C LEU A 154 -1.67 16.82 1.12
N HIS A 155 -2.91 17.29 1.13
CA HIS A 155 -3.21 18.73 1.20
C HIS A 155 -2.82 19.40 2.52
N ASN A 156 -2.62 18.63 3.59
CA ASN A 156 -2.32 19.15 4.92
C ASN A 156 -0.82 19.03 5.22
N LYS A 157 -0.13 20.17 5.25
CA LYS A 157 1.31 20.26 5.51
C LYS A 157 1.73 19.76 6.88
N ASP A 158 0.83 19.76 7.86
CA ASP A 158 1.12 19.23 9.19
C ASP A 158 1.03 17.69 9.23
N ARG A 159 0.73 17.05 8.09
CA ARG A 159 0.50 15.60 7.94
C ARG A 159 1.23 15.01 6.73
N GLU A 160 2.36 15.59 6.35
CA GLU A 160 3.19 15.02 5.29
C GLU A 160 3.80 13.69 5.77
N PRO A 161 3.77 12.63 4.94
CA PRO A 161 4.41 11.36 5.27
C PRO A 161 5.94 11.54 5.33
N ALA A 162 6.60 10.75 6.17
CA ALA A 162 8.08 10.68 6.18
C ALA A 162 8.64 10.22 4.83
N LEU A 163 7.92 9.31 4.17
CA LEU A 163 8.29 8.83 2.85
C LEU A 163 7.05 8.60 2.00
N PHE A 164 7.10 8.99 0.74
CA PHE A 164 6.01 8.84 -0.20
C PHE A 164 6.49 8.24 -1.52
N ILE A 165 5.81 7.17 -1.96
CA ILE A 165 5.92 6.65 -3.33
C ILE A 165 4.55 6.84 -3.99
N GLY A 166 4.49 7.72 -4.98
CA GLY A 166 3.28 8.12 -5.67
C GLY A 166 3.43 8.18 -7.18
N ASN A 167 2.41 8.73 -7.84
CA ASN A 167 2.59 9.24 -9.19
C ASN A 167 3.54 10.44 -9.17
N ASP A 168 4.43 10.54 -10.15
CA ASP A 168 5.16 11.78 -10.43
C ASP A 168 4.16 12.91 -10.71
N VAL A 169 4.42 14.07 -10.12
CA VAL A 169 3.68 15.32 -10.31
C VAL A 169 4.33 16.13 -11.42
#